data_AF-A0A932T4A4-F1
#
_entry.id   AF-A0A932T4A4-F1
#
_cell.length_a   1.000
_cell.length_b   1.000
_cell.length_c   1.000
_cell.angle_alpha   90.00
_cell.angle_beta   90.00
_cell.angle_gamma   90.00
#
_symmetry.space_group_name_H-M   'P 1'
#
loop_
_entity.id
_entity.type
_entity.pdbx_description
1 polymer ?
#
loop_
_entity_poly.entity_id
_entity_poly.type
_entity_poly.pdbx_seq_one_letter_code
_entity_poly.pdbx_strand_id
1 'polypeptide(L)'
;MYWTNYFSLFSRENKERKKRKPIDYVQLEKLELPMEIANMDKNTTKEFLKDEFSIYSSLKFKSADLKTLTEKNYHSYQIGIMIQFIKQNVEFFVADTKNVFPPLMLQHNENTIKLNVGDIVEKYSQNVSKYDKQDALRKQTIWTPMEATFLLYYSTMLKG
;
A
#
# COMPACT_ATOMS: atom_id res chain seq x y z
N MET A 1 17.09 8.37 12.76
CA MET A 1 17.99 8.83 11.69
C MET A 1 18.10 7.81 10.54
N TYR A 2 17.04 7.04 10.24
CA TYR A 2 17.08 5.93 9.26
C TYR A 2 16.39 6.26 7.92
N TRP A 3 15.48 7.23 7.92
CA TRP A 3 14.70 7.64 6.74
C TRP A 3 15.49 8.45 5.71
N THR A 4 16.58 9.10 6.10
CA THR A 4 17.47 9.87 5.22
C THR A 4 18.23 9.02 4.21
N ASN A 5 18.67 7.81 4.60
CA ASN A 5 19.27 6.84 3.68
C ASN A 5 18.23 6.22 2.73
N TYR A 6 16.97 6.15 3.15
CA TYR A 6 15.90 5.71 2.26
C TYR A 6 15.56 6.76 1.21
N PHE A 7 15.50 8.04 1.60
CA PHE A 7 15.28 9.14 0.67
C PHE A 7 16.35 9.15 -0.44
N SER A 8 17.61 8.82 -0.14
CA SER A 8 18.68 8.77 -1.14
C SER A 8 18.62 7.55 -2.07
N LEU A 9 18.25 6.36 -1.56
CA LEU A 9 17.97 5.18 -2.40
C LEU A 9 16.76 5.42 -3.32
N PHE A 10 15.69 5.98 -2.77
CA PHE A 10 14.48 6.35 -3.51
C PHE A 10 14.73 7.46 -4.54
N SER A 11 15.56 8.44 -4.21
CA SER A 11 15.97 9.52 -5.12
C SER A 11 16.83 9.02 -6.28
N ARG A 12 17.59 7.93 -6.09
CA ARG A 12 18.38 7.29 -7.14
C ARG A 12 17.50 6.54 -8.15
N GLU A 13 16.45 5.86 -7.71
CA GLU A 13 15.42 5.28 -8.59
C GLU A 13 14.62 6.34 -9.36
N ASN A 14 14.56 7.56 -8.84
CA ASN A 14 13.75 8.65 -9.39
C ASN A 14 14.25 9.21 -10.74
N LYS A 15 15.50 8.94 -11.15
CA LYS A 15 16.01 9.35 -12.48
C LYS A 15 15.39 8.56 -13.63
N GLU A 16 15.05 7.28 -13.41
CA GLU A 16 14.37 6.39 -14.37
C GLU A 16 12.83 6.59 -14.31
N ARG A 17 12.28 6.91 -13.13
CA ARG A 17 10.83 7.13 -12.93
C ARG A 17 10.24 8.36 -13.64
N LYS A 18 11.05 9.30 -14.13
CA LYS A 18 10.57 10.53 -14.81
C LYS A 18 9.70 10.29 -16.06
N LYS A 19 9.68 9.08 -16.61
CA LYS A 19 8.83 8.70 -17.75
C LYS A 19 7.51 8.03 -17.36
N ARG A 20 7.35 7.61 -16.10
CA ARG A 20 6.14 6.91 -15.64
C ARG A 20 5.05 7.91 -15.28
N LYS A 21 3.81 7.60 -15.65
CA LYS A 21 2.65 8.37 -15.23
C LYS A 21 2.25 7.92 -13.81
N PRO A 22 1.89 8.84 -12.90
CA PRO A 22 1.28 8.47 -11.63
C PRO A 22 0.09 7.55 -11.85
N ILE A 23 -0.15 6.61 -10.93
CA ILE A 23 -1.32 5.75 -11.03
C ILE A 23 -2.57 6.62 -11.11
N ASP A 24 -3.43 6.32 -12.08
CA ASP A 24 -4.76 6.90 -12.17
C ASP A 24 -5.82 5.85 -11.84
N TYR A 25 -7.04 6.32 -11.65
CA TYR A 25 -8.17 5.45 -11.31
C TYR A 25 -8.46 4.44 -12.42
N VAL A 26 -8.22 4.80 -13.68
CA VAL A 26 -8.43 3.92 -14.85
C VAL A 26 -7.48 2.71 -14.81
N GLN A 27 -6.23 2.90 -14.38
CA GLN A 27 -5.28 1.81 -14.19
C GLN A 27 -5.66 0.91 -13.02
N LEU A 28 -6.13 1.50 -11.91
CA LEU A 28 -6.63 0.74 -10.76
C LEU A 28 -7.85 -0.11 -11.12
N GLU A 29 -8.80 0.44 -11.89
CA GLU A 29 -10.01 -0.27 -12.31
C GLU A 29 -9.69 -1.53 -13.14
N LYS A 30 -8.68 -1.46 -14.02
CA LYS A 30 -8.27 -2.57 -14.88
C LYS A 30 -7.62 -3.74 -14.16
N LEU A 31 -7.14 -3.55 -12.93
CA LEU A 31 -6.55 -4.63 -12.15
C LEU A 31 -7.60 -5.69 -11.81
N GLU A 32 -7.41 -6.92 -12.30
CA GLU A 32 -8.23 -8.06 -11.90
C GLU A 32 -7.73 -8.61 -10.56
N LEU A 33 -8.55 -8.48 -9.51
CA LEU A 33 -8.26 -9.06 -8.21
C LEU A 33 -8.81 -10.49 -8.11
N PRO A 34 -8.24 -11.33 -7.24
CA PRO A 34 -8.85 -12.61 -6.86
C PRO A 34 -10.33 -12.46 -6.51
N MET A 35 -11.18 -13.37 -6.99
CA MET A 35 -12.65 -13.22 -6.92
C MET A 35 -13.16 -12.96 -5.49
N GLU A 36 -12.57 -13.64 -4.50
CA GLU A 36 -12.93 -13.46 -3.09
C GLU A 36 -12.65 -12.05 -2.56
N ILE A 37 -11.60 -11.40 -3.06
CA ILE A 37 -11.26 -10.01 -2.70
C ILE A 37 -12.11 -9.03 -3.52
N ALA A 38 -12.25 -9.27 -4.82
CA ALA A 38 -13.03 -8.43 -5.72
C ALA A 38 -14.50 -8.29 -5.30
N ASN A 39 -15.07 -9.35 -4.69
CA ASN A 39 -16.45 -9.40 -4.24
C ASN A 39 -16.67 -8.85 -2.82
N MET A 40 -15.62 -8.43 -2.10
CA MET A 40 -15.80 -7.81 -0.79
C MET A 40 -16.55 -6.49 -0.93
N ASP A 41 -17.56 -6.28 -0.11
CA ASP A 41 -18.29 -5.02 -0.05
C ASP A 41 -17.48 -3.94 0.67
N LYS A 42 -17.95 -2.68 0.55
CA LYS A 42 -17.28 -1.50 1.11
C LYS A 42 -17.14 -1.53 2.64
N ASN A 43 -18.08 -2.14 3.37
CA ASN A 43 -18.00 -2.21 4.83
C ASN A 43 -16.95 -3.22 5.25
N THR A 44 -16.93 -4.39 4.61
CA THR A 44 -15.93 -5.43 4.85
C THR A 44 -14.50 -4.92 4.62
N THR A 45 -14.25 -4.24 3.50
CA THR A 45 -12.92 -3.68 3.21
C THR A 45 -12.55 -2.55 4.17
N LYS A 46 -13.53 -1.74 4.60
CA LYS A 46 -13.33 -0.66 5.58
C LYS A 46 -13.01 -1.18 6.98
N GLU A 47 -13.70 -2.22 7.44
CA GLU A 47 -13.42 -2.87 8.72
C GLU A 47 -12.03 -3.49 8.72
N PHE A 48 -11.70 -4.23 7.65
CA PHE A 48 -10.35 -4.76 7.47
C PHE A 48 -9.29 -3.66 7.54
N LEU A 49 -9.50 -2.53 6.85
CA LEU A 49 -8.53 -1.44 6.83
C LEU A 49 -8.35 -0.79 8.21
N LYS A 50 -9.42 -0.72 9.02
CA LYS A 50 -9.33 -0.24 10.42
C LYS A 50 -8.48 -1.18 11.27
N ASP A 51 -8.71 -2.49 11.17
CA ASP A 51 -7.97 -3.50 11.94
C ASP A 51 -6.50 -3.50 11.54
N GLU A 52 -6.23 -3.49 10.24
CA GLU A 52 -4.89 -3.42 9.69
C GLU A 52 -4.17 -2.14 10.11
N PHE A 53 -4.86 -1.00 10.11
CA PHE A 53 -4.29 0.26 10.60
C PHE A 53 -3.96 0.22 12.11
N SER A 54 -4.80 -0.45 12.91
CA SER A 54 -4.56 -0.66 14.34
C SER A 54 -3.30 -1.51 14.57
N ILE A 55 -3.19 -2.63 13.86
CA ILE A 55 -2.03 -3.52 13.87
C ILE A 55 -0.78 -2.75 13.42
N TYR A 56 -0.84 -2.08 12.28
CA TYR A 56 0.23 -1.23 11.75
C TYR A 56 0.76 -0.23 12.79
N SER A 57 -0.16 0.48 13.47
CA SER A 57 0.16 1.47 14.48
C SER A 57 0.86 0.84 15.70
N SER A 58 0.39 -0.35 16.12
CA SER A 58 0.98 -1.10 17.24
C SER A 58 2.42 -1.60 16.96
N LEU A 59 2.74 -1.87 15.68
CA LEU A 59 4.05 -2.36 15.25
C LEU A 59 5.11 -1.25 15.20
N LYS A 60 4.73 0.00 15.43
CA LYS A 60 5.64 1.17 15.53
C LYS A 60 6.54 1.35 14.29
N PHE A 61 6.02 1.05 13.10
CA PHE A 61 6.77 1.18 11.84
C PHE A 61 7.28 2.60 11.57
N LYS A 62 6.65 3.64 12.12
CA LYS A 62 7.16 5.02 12.11
C LYS A 62 8.61 5.15 12.58
N SER A 63 9.00 4.35 13.57
CA SER A 63 10.34 4.33 14.17
C SER A 63 11.19 3.13 13.76
N ALA A 64 10.67 2.24 12.92
CA ALA A 64 11.39 1.05 12.49
C ALA A 64 12.63 1.40 11.65
N ASP A 65 13.64 0.54 11.70
CA ASP A 65 14.81 0.66 10.85
C ASP A 65 14.52 0.18 9.42
N LEU A 66 15.46 0.44 8.51
CA LEU A 66 15.30 0.06 7.10
C LEU A 66 15.18 -1.45 6.92
N LYS A 67 15.87 -2.24 7.75
CA LYS A 67 15.84 -3.70 7.65
C LYS A 67 14.42 -4.20 7.92
N THR A 68 13.79 -3.76 9.00
CA THR A 68 12.41 -4.11 9.35
C THR A 68 11.42 -3.66 8.26
N LEU A 69 11.61 -2.48 7.70
CA LEU A 69 10.70 -1.93 6.68
C LEU A 69 10.79 -2.63 5.32
N THR A 70 11.89 -3.32 5.06
CA THR A 70 12.15 -4.05 3.80
C THR A 70 12.01 -5.56 3.95
N GLU A 71 11.81 -6.05 5.16
CA GLU A 71 11.56 -7.46 5.43
C GLU A 71 10.19 -7.87 4.89
N LYS A 72 10.14 -8.95 4.11
CA LYS A 72 8.90 -9.42 3.48
C LYS A 72 8.07 -10.21 4.48
N ASN A 73 7.03 -9.58 5.03
CA ASN A 73 6.15 -10.20 6.02
C ASN A 73 4.65 -9.89 5.82
N TYR A 74 4.30 -9.10 4.81
CA TYR A 74 2.91 -8.87 4.43
C TYR A 74 2.44 -9.92 3.43
N HIS A 75 1.21 -10.39 3.62
CA HIS A 75 0.56 -11.35 2.74
C HIS A 75 -0.04 -10.66 1.51
N SER A 76 -0.01 -11.33 0.35
CA SER A 76 -0.73 -10.88 -0.84
C SER A 76 -2.22 -10.72 -0.60
N TYR A 77 -2.78 -11.47 0.34
CA TYR A 77 -4.17 -11.31 0.76
C TYR A 77 -4.43 -9.92 1.37
N GLN A 78 -3.58 -9.47 2.30
CA GLN A 78 -3.72 -8.16 2.96
C GLN A 78 -3.57 -7.02 1.94
N ILE A 79 -2.54 -7.10 1.10
CA ILE A 79 -2.28 -6.10 0.05
C ILE A 79 -3.44 -6.03 -0.94
N GLY A 80 -4.01 -7.18 -1.33
CA GLY A 80 -5.15 -7.23 -2.23
C GLY A 80 -6.39 -6.53 -1.65
N ILE A 81 -6.67 -6.71 -0.35
CA ILE A 81 -7.80 -6.03 0.30
C ILE A 81 -7.57 -4.52 0.38
N MET A 82 -6.35 -4.06 0.68
CA MET A 82 -6.02 -2.63 0.64
C MET A 82 -6.23 -2.04 -0.76
N ILE A 83 -5.82 -2.76 -1.81
CA ILE A 83 -6.05 -2.32 -3.20
C ILE A 83 -7.55 -2.29 -3.52
N GLN A 84 -8.32 -3.30 -3.09
CA GLN A 84 -9.77 -3.31 -3.29
C GLN A 84 -10.44 -2.12 -2.59
N PHE A 85 -10.04 -1.81 -1.36
CA PHE A 85 -10.52 -0.62 -0.65
C PHE A 85 -10.29 0.66 -1.47
N ILE A 86 -9.07 0.81 -2.00
CA ILE A 86 -8.72 1.96 -2.85
C ILE A 86 -9.55 1.98 -4.13
N LYS A 87 -9.74 0.83 -4.80
CA LYS A 87 -10.59 0.69 -5.99
C LYS A 87 -12.04 1.07 -5.73
N GLN A 88 -12.54 0.88 -4.53
CA GLN A 88 -13.92 1.23 -4.16
C GLN A 88 -14.10 2.73 -3.84
N ASN A 89 -13.01 3.50 -3.86
CA ASN A 89 -12.93 4.92 -3.52
C ASN A 89 -13.68 5.25 -2.21
N VAL A 90 -13.44 4.44 -1.17
CA VAL A 90 -14.06 4.62 0.14
C VAL A 90 -13.21 5.58 0.98
N GLU A 91 -13.86 6.54 1.64
CA GLU A 91 -13.17 7.45 2.55
C GLU A 91 -12.65 6.72 3.80
N PHE A 92 -11.36 6.89 4.09
CA PHE A 92 -10.71 6.42 5.30
C PHE A 92 -10.09 7.60 6.08
N PHE A 93 -10.80 8.07 7.10
CA PHE A 93 -10.31 9.15 7.94
C PHE A 93 -9.36 8.65 9.03
N VAL A 94 -8.17 9.25 9.08
CA VAL A 94 -7.17 9.05 10.14
C VAL A 94 -6.89 10.40 10.79
N ALA A 95 -7.25 10.53 12.07
CA ALA A 95 -7.16 11.80 12.80
C ALA A 95 -5.70 12.29 12.98
N ASP A 96 -4.73 11.38 13.07
CA ASP A 96 -3.34 11.71 13.40
C ASP A 96 -2.33 11.00 12.49
N THR A 97 -2.36 11.37 11.20
CA THR A 97 -1.43 10.83 10.20
C THR A 97 0.03 11.12 10.54
N LYS A 98 0.32 12.23 11.25
CA LYS A 98 1.68 12.62 11.65
C LYS A 98 2.27 11.70 12.73
N ASN A 99 1.43 11.18 13.62
CA ASN A 99 1.89 10.26 14.67
C ASN A 99 1.92 8.80 14.25
N VAL A 100 1.17 8.43 13.21
CA VAL A 100 1.14 7.05 12.72
C VAL A 100 2.17 6.79 11.62
N PHE A 101 2.28 7.69 10.64
CA PHE A 101 3.13 7.43 9.47
C PHE A 101 4.57 7.91 9.65
N PRO A 102 5.54 7.23 9.00
CA PRO A 102 6.90 7.72 8.86
C PRO A 102 6.97 9.16 8.32
N PRO A 103 7.93 9.98 8.77
CA PRO A 103 8.14 11.33 8.24
C PRO A 103 8.33 11.37 6.72
N LEU A 104 8.90 10.32 6.12
CA LEU A 104 9.04 10.15 4.69
C LEU A 104 7.70 10.31 3.94
N MET A 105 6.62 9.69 4.46
CA MET A 105 5.30 9.74 3.80
C MET A 105 4.72 11.15 3.80
N LEU A 106 4.98 11.91 4.86
CA LEU A 106 4.55 13.29 5.02
C LEU A 106 5.35 14.28 4.16
N GLN A 107 6.58 13.90 3.76
CA GLN A 107 7.47 14.73 2.94
C GLN A 107 7.24 14.53 1.44
N HIS A 108 6.62 13.42 1.04
CA HIS A 108 6.31 13.14 -0.35
C HIS A 108 5.12 13.98 -0.83
N ASN A 109 5.24 14.51 -2.04
CA ASN A 109 4.07 15.06 -2.73
C ASN A 109 3.13 13.93 -3.20
N GLU A 110 1.87 14.28 -3.44
CA GLU A 110 0.83 13.34 -3.85
C GLU A 110 1.23 12.51 -5.09
N ASN A 111 1.88 13.12 -6.08
CA ASN A 111 2.34 12.41 -7.27
C ASN A 111 3.36 11.31 -6.95
N THR A 112 4.22 11.53 -5.96
CA THR A 112 5.20 10.52 -5.54
C THR A 112 4.51 9.35 -4.85
N ILE A 113 3.51 9.63 -4.01
CA ILE A 113 2.69 8.56 -3.40
C ILE A 113 1.97 7.76 -4.48
N LYS A 114 1.32 8.43 -5.44
CA LYS A 114 0.64 7.77 -6.57
C LYS A 114 1.58 6.92 -7.42
N LEU A 115 2.82 7.36 -7.66
CA LEU A 115 3.81 6.55 -8.38
C LEU A 115 4.17 5.27 -7.61
N ASN A 116 4.38 5.37 -6.30
CA ASN A 116 4.65 4.20 -5.46
C ASN A 116 3.49 3.21 -5.44
N VAL A 117 2.26 3.71 -5.28
CA VAL A 117 1.05 2.87 -5.34
C VAL A 117 0.92 2.22 -6.72
N GLY A 118 1.26 2.94 -7.80
CA GLY A 118 1.41 2.42 -9.16
C GLY A 118 2.33 1.21 -9.23
N ASP A 119 3.55 1.34 -8.73
CA ASP A 119 4.54 0.26 -8.73
C ASP A 119 4.06 -0.96 -7.91
N ILE A 120 3.35 -0.73 -6.80
CA ILE A 120 2.77 -1.80 -5.97
C ILE A 120 1.65 -2.54 -6.72
N VAL A 121 0.77 -1.80 -7.39
CA VAL A 121 -0.34 -2.36 -8.19
C VAL A 121 0.20 -3.15 -9.40
N GLU A 122 1.21 -2.62 -10.08
CA GLU A 122 1.89 -3.32 -11.17
C GLU A 122 2.52 -4.62 -10.66
N LYS A 123 3.29 -4.56 -9.56
CA LYS A 123 3.85 -5.75 -8.92
C LYS A 123 2.77 -6.76 -8.53
N TYR A 124 1.61 -6.29 -8.06
CA TYR A 124 0.50 -7.17 -7.68
C TYR A 124 -0.02 -7.93 -8.89
N SER A 125 -0.29 -7.21 -9.99
CA SER A 125 -0.77 -7.79 -11.24
C SER A 125 0.18 -8.85 -11.84
N GLN A 126 1.48 -8.73 -11.58
CA GLN A 126 2.50 -9.65 -12.09
C GLN A 126 2.70 -10.90 -11.22
N ASN A 127 2.37 -10.82 -9.93
CA ASN A 127 2.70 -11.87 -8.95
C ASN A 127 1.48 -12.56 -8.34
N VAL A 128 0.28 -12.04 -8.58
CA VAL A 128 -0.98 -12.58 -8.04
C VAL A 128 -1.95 -12.85 -9.19
N SER A 129 -2.43 -14.08 -9.26
CA SER A 129 -3.44 -14.48 -10.23
C SER A 129 -4.84 -14.20 -9.71
N LYS A 130 -5.75 -13.77 -10.58
CA LYS A 130 -7.19 -13.63 -10.25
C LYS A 130 -7.86 -14.96 -9.86
N TYR A 131 -7.20 -16.09 -10.12
CA TYR A 131 -7.65 -17.42 -9.76
C TYR A 131 -7.06 -17.93 -8.44
N ASP A 132 -6.16 -17.17 -7.80
CA ASP A 132 -5.58 -17.56 -6.52
C ASP A 132 -6.65 -17.54 -5.42
N LYS A 133 -6.63 -18.58 -4.58
CA LYS A 133 -7.52 -18.70 -3.43
C LYS A 133 -6.93 -18.02 -2.20
N GLN A 134 -7.78 -17.62 -1.25
CA GLN A 134 -7.36 -16.96 -0.02
C GLN A 134 -6.20 -17.68 0.70
N ASP A 135 -6.24 -19.01 0.83
CA ASP A 135 -5.16 -19.76 1.50
C ASP A 135 -3.80 -19.63 0.81
N ALA A 136 -3.78 -19.57 -0.52
CA ALA A 136 -2.55 -19.35 -1.28
C ALA A 136 -2.03 -17.92 -1.06
N LEU A 137 -2.94 -16.94 -1.12
CA LEU A 137 -2.63 -15.52 -0.92
C LEU A 137 -2.13 -15.22 0.51
N ARG A 138 -2.63 -15.95 1.51
CA ARG A 138 -2.17 -15.89 2.90
C ARG A 138 -0.82 -16.57 3.13
N LYS A 139 -0.36 -17.44 2.22
CA LYS A 139 0.98 -18.05 2.28
C LYS A 139 2.03 -17.24 1.52
N GLN A 140 1.61 -16.38 0.60
CA GLN A 140 2.50 -15.57 -0.22
C GLN A 140 2.93 -14.29 0.52
N THR A 141 4.08 -14.34 1.18
CA THR A 141 4.70 -13.19 1.88
C THR A 141 5.80 -12.55 1.03
N ILE A 142 5.40 -11.81 -0.01
CA ILE A 142 6.33 -11.13 -0.92
C ILE A 142 6.37 -9.60 -0.74
N TRP A 143 5.60 -9.11 0.22
CA TRP A 143 5.33 -7.69 0.44
C TRP A 143 5.97 -7.20 1.72
N THR A 144 6.38 -5.95 1.70
CA THR A 144 7.09 -5.30 2.79
C THR A 144 6.17 -4.34 3.56
N PRO A 145 6.46 -4.05 4.84
CA PRO A 145 5.76 -3.02 5.60
C PRO A 145 5.78 -1.65 4.92
N MET A 146 6.83 -1.34 4.16
CA MET A 146 6.88 -0.11 3.38
C MET A 146 5.80 -0.05 2.30
N GLU A 147 5.60 -1.13 1.54
CA GLU A 147 4.57 -1.20 0.50
C GLU A 147 3.17 -1.08 1.13
N ALA A 148 2.92 -1.77 2.24
CA ALA A 148 1.70 -1.61 3.02
C ALA A 148 1.52 -0.17 3.52
N THR A 149 2.60 0.48 3.97
CA THR A 149 2.57 1.88 4.42
C THR A 149 2.11 2.82 3.31
N PHE A 150 2.59 2.65 2.07
CA PHE A 150 2.17 3.49 0.94
C PHE A 150 0.68 3.34 0.63
N LEU A 151 0.15 2.11 0.66
CA LEU A 151 -1.28 1.85 0.45
C LEU A 151 -2.14 2.45 1.56
N LEU A 152 -1.75 2.23 2.83
CA LEU A 152 -2.43 2.79 3.99
C LEU A 152 -2.37 4.32 4.01
N TYR A 153 -1.26 4.92 3.60
CA TYR A 153 -1.17 6.38 3.52
C TYR A 153 -2.04 6.92 2.37
N TYR A 154 -1.98 6.29 1.20
CA TYR A 154 -2.78 6.70 0.05
C TYR A 154 -4.29 6.59 0.31
N SER A 155 -4.75 5.58 1.05
CA SER A 155 -6.16 5.46 1.43
C SER A 155 -6.66 6.64 2.27
N THR A 156 -5.80 7.27 3.09
CA THR A 156 -6.14 8.49 3.84
C THR A 156 -6.26 9.74 2.98
N MET A 157 -5.72 9.71 1.75
CA MET A 157 -5.77 10.82 0.81
C MET A 157 -7.01 10.79 -0.09
N LEU A 158 -7.76 9.68 -0.09
CA LEU A 158 -8.98 9.54 -0.88
C LEU A 158 -10.06 10.46 -0.33
N LYS A 159 -10.66 11.23 -1.22
CA LYS A 159 -11.85 12.03 -0.93
C LYS A 159 -13.03 11.23 -1.51
N GLY A 160 -13.79 10.60 -0.61
CA GLY A 160 -15.03 9.87 -0.96
C GLY A 160 -16.13 10.81 -1.45
#